data_AF-A0A351SUB2-F1
#
_entry.id   AF-A0A351SUB2-F1
#
_cell.length_a   1.000
_cell.length_b   1.000
_cell.length_c   1.000
_cell.angle_alpha   90.00
_cell.angle_beta   90.00
_cell.angle_gamma   90.00
#
_symmetry.space_group_name_H-M   'P 1'
#
loop_
_entity.id
_entity.type
_entity.pdbx_description
1 polymer ?
#
loop_
_entity_poly.entity_id
_entity_poly.type
_entity_poly.pdbx_seq_one_letter_code
_entity_poly.pdbx_strand_id
1 'polypeptide(L)'
;MGVSFGGSTYSGIKALLEVNRIAEKEVEYVNIPGSSPKVAAMKQGIIKAALLAPPADYTAINSGFKRLVNLADVFKDTAFTGLAATGKLIRENPQQVKRMVRAIVKGVIHTRDYPEDAIHTMVKHLRMERDAATDAYGLIRAALNPVPTVQGVELMAQWQAIAMGTKPKKKAVEYMDLRFVNEVMAELGQK
;
A
#
# COMPACT_ATOMS: atom_id res chain seq x y z
N MET A 1 -18.40 6.88 -6.05
CA MET A 1 -17.33 6.52 -5.11
C MET A 1 -16.29 7.62 -5.05
N GLY A 2 -15.75 7.92 -3.87
CA GLY A 2 -14.68 8.90 -3.70
C GLY A 2 -13.32 8.34 -4.08
N VAL A 3 -12.60 9.01 -4.97
CA VAL A 3 -11.30 8.55 -5.49
C VAL A 3 -10.26 9.67 -5.47
N SER A 4 -8.99 9.30 -5.49
CA SER A 4 -7.89 10.22 -5.81
C SER A 4 -7.37 9.83 -7.19
N PHE A 5 -7.71 10.56 -8.25
CA PHE A 5 -7.27 10.21 -9.60
C PHE A 5 -5.73 10.17 -9.69
N GLY A 6 -5.21 9.18 -10.41
CA GLY A 6 -3.77 8.92 -10.52
C GLY A 6 -3.09 8.34 -9.26
N GLY A 7 -3.82 8.19 -8.15
CA GLY A 7 -3.30 7.56 -6.93
C GLY A 7 -3.49 6.05 -6.89
N SER A 8 -2.67 5.35 -6.11
CA SER A 8 -2.74 3.88 -5.93
C SER A 8 -4.11 3.39 -5.48
N THR A 9 -4.83 4.17 -4.65
CA THR A 9 -6.19 3.81 -4.23
C THR A 9 -7.21 3.80 -5.38
N TYR A 10 -7.04 4.67 -6.38
CA TYR A 10 -7.91 4.64 -7.56
C TYR A 10 -7.61 3.41 -8.40
N SER A 11 -6.33 3.08 -8.59
CA SER A 11 -5.91 1.89 -9.32
C SER A 11 -6.37 0.59 -8.64
N GLY A 12 -6.33 0.52 -7.30
CA GLY A 12 -6.86 -0.61 -6.55
C GLY A 12 -8.37 -0.78 -6.68
N ILE A 13 -9.13 0.33 -6.69
CA ILE A 13 -10.56 0.31 -6.99
C ILE A 13 -10.81 -0.26 -8.39
N LYS A 14 -10.07 0.22 -9.40
CA LYS A 14 -10.23 -0.21 -10.79
C LYS A 14 -9.94 -1.70 -10.95
N ALA A 15 -8.85 -2.19 -10.35
CA ALA A 15 -8.52 -3.60 -10.34
C ALA A 15 -9.62 -4.43 -9.64
N LEU A 16 -10.16 -3.96 -8.52
CA LEU A 16 -11.23 -4.64 -7.79
C LEU A 16 -12.51 -4.75 -8.64
N LEU A 17 -12.90 -3.70 -9.34
CA LEU A 17 -14.07 -3.72 -10.21
C LEU A 17 -13.89 -4.70 -11.37
N GLU A 18 -12.70 -4.75 -11.97
CA GLU A 18 -12.38 -5.66 -13.07
C GLU A 18 -12.47 -7.13 -12.66
N VAL A 19 -11.85 -7.52 -11.54
CA VAL A 19 -11.90 -8.92 -11.06
C VAL A 19 -13.32 -9.36 -10.68
N ASN A 20 -14.19 -8.41 -10.28
CA ASN A 20 -15.60 -8.65 -9.99
C ASN A 20 -16.52 -8.47 -11.21
N ARG A 21 -15.97 -8.20 -12.40
CA ARG A 21 -16.71 -7.99 -13.65
C ARG A 21 -17.76 -6.88 -13.57
N ILE A 22 -17.51 -5.86 -12.75
CA ILE A 22 -18.35 -4.66 -12.64
C ILE A 22 -17.90 -3.68 -13.72
N ALA A 23 -18.80 -3.31 -14.62
CA ALA A 23 -18.47 -2.40 -15.69
C ALA A 23 -18.22 -0.98 -15.13
N GLU A 24 -17.24 -0.27 -15.70
CA GLU A 24 -16.89 1.08 -15.25
C GLU A 24 -18.07 2.05 -15.26
N LYS A 25 -18.98 1.92 -16.23
CA LYS A 25 -20.21 2.72 -16.34
C LYS A 25 -21.19 2.54 -15.18
N GLU A 26 -21.06 1.47 -14.39
CA GLU A 26 -21.89 1.22 -13.22
C GLU A 26 -21.41 1.98 -11.98
N VAL A 27 -20.26 2.66 -12.07
CA VAL A 27 -19.65 3.38 -10.96
C VAL A 27 -19.39 4.83 -11.35
N GLU A 28 -20.09 5.75 -10.68
CA GLU A 28 -19.77 7.17 -10.75
C GLU A 28 -18.60 7.51 -9.82
N TYR A 29 -17.63 8.29 -10.28
CA TYR A 29 -16.46 8.70 -9.48
C TYR A 29 -16.53 10.18 -9.12
N VAL A 30 -16.18 10.49 -7.87
CA VAL A 30 -15.99 11.87 -7.39
C VAL A 30 -14.54 12.03 -6.97
N ASN A 31 -13.82 12.97 -7.58
CA ASN A 31 -12.43 13.24 -7.22
C ASN A 31 -12.35 13.96 -5.87
N ILE A 32 -11.89 13.25 -4.85
CA ILE A 32 -11.72 13.75 -3.49
C ILE A 32 -10.35 13.28 -3.01
N PRO A 33 -9.28 14.08 -3.21
CA PRO A 33 -7.93 13.69 -2.82
C PRO A 33 -7.79 13.48 -1.30
N GLY A 34 -7.19 12.36 -0.91
CA GLY A 34 -6.90 12.02 0.50
C GLY A 34 -8.02 11.27 1.21
N SER A 35 -7.70 10.57 2.30
CA SER A 35 -8.68 9.73 3.01
C SER A 35 -9.65 10.53 3.88
N SER A 36 -9.17 11.53 4.65
CA SER A 36 -10.04 12.29 5.56
C SER A 36 -11.16 13.05 4.84
N PRO A 37 -10.91 13.75 3.71
CA PRO A 37 -11.99 14.40 2.95
C PRO A 37 -13.00 13.39 2.38
N LYS A 38 -12.57 12.19 1.97
CA LYS A 38 -13.50 11.12 1.54
C LYS A 38 -14.40 10.68 2.68
N VAL A 39 -13.87 10.49 3.89
CA VAL A 39 -14.68 10.15 5.08
C VAL A 39 -15.71 11.26 5.37
N ALA A 40 -15.32 12.53 5.29
CA ALA A 40 -16.26 13.65 5.47
C ALA A 40 -17.37 13.65 4.41
N ALA A 41 -17.02 13.44 3.14
CA ALA A 41 -17.98 13.35 2.04
C ALA A 41 -18.91 12.14 2.17
N MET A 42 -18.43 11.01 2.70
CA MET A 42 -19.26 9.86 3.05
C MET A 42 -20.28 10.24 4.14
N LYS A 43 -19.85 10.89 5.22
CA LYS A 43 -20.76 11.35 6.31
C LYS A 43 -21.83 12.31 5.82
N GLN A 44 -21.50 13.18 4.87
CA GLN A 44 -22.44 14.14 4.26
C GLN A 44 -23.34 13.49 3.19
N GLY A 45 -23.15 12.21 2.86
CA GLY A 45 -23.95 11.50 1.86
C GLY A 45 -23.59 11.81 0.41
N ILE A 46 -22.56 12.62 0.16
CA ILE A 46 -22.07 13.02 -1.18
C ILE A 46 -21.54 11.80 -1.94
N ILE A 47 -20.87 10.88 -1.25
CA ILE A 47 -20.42 9.60 -1.81
C ILE A 47 -20.87 8.43 -0.94
N LYS A 48 -21.12 7.27 -1.54
CA LYS A 48 -21.56 6.06 -0.82
C LYS A 48 -20.41 5.17 -0.33
N ALA A 49 -19.27 5.23 -1.00
CA ALA A 49 -18.10 4.41 -0.70
C ALA A 49 -16.81 5.07 -1.18
N ALA A 50 -15.69 4.70 -0.57
CA ALA A 50 -14.34 5.08 -0.95
C ALA A 50 -13.37 3.97 -0.52
N LEU A 51 -12.27 3.80 -1.26
CA LEU A 51 -11.12 3.06 -0.76
C LEU A 51 -10.28 4.00 0.11
N LEU A 52 -10.06 3.58 1.36
CA LEU A 52 -9.38 4.36 2.39
C LEU A 52 -8.12 3.62 2.83
N ALA A 53 -7.03 4.36 2.99
CA ALA A 53 -5.83 3.84 3.64
C ALA A 53 -6.00 3.85 5.16
N PRO A 54 -5.51 2.84 5.89
CA PRO A 54 -5.49 2.86 7.35
C PRO A 54 -4.75 4.09 7.90
N PRO A 55 -5.21 4.68 9.01
CA PRO A 55 -6.36 4.27 9.83
C PRO A 55 -7.69 4.95 9.43
N ALA A 56 -7.79 5.57 8.25
CA ALA A 56 -8.96 6.39 7.93
C ALA A 56 -10.26 5.58 7.80
N ASP A 57 -10.17 4.29 7.47
CA ASP A 57 -11.27 3.35 7.49
C ASP A 57 -11.79 3.09 8.92
N TYR A 58 -10.92 3.05 9.93
CA TYR A 58 -11.33 2.99 11.35
C TYR A 58 -12.23 4.19 11.73
N THR A 59 -11.84 5.40 11.33
CA THR A 59 -12.67 6.61 11.54
C THR A 59 -14.03 6.52 10.84
N ALA A 60 -14.07 5.95 9.63
CA ALA A 60 -15.32 5.74 8.91
C ALA A 60 -16.21 4.72 9.64
N ILE A 61 -15.65 3.59 10.09
CA ILE A 61 -16.38 2.54 10.82
C ILE A 61 -17.00 3.11 12.09
N ASN A 62 -16.23 3.87 12.88
CA ASN A 62 -16.73 4.53 14.10
C ASN A 62 -17.82 5.58 13.82
N SER A 63 -17.99 5.98 12.56
CA SER A 63 -19.03 6.91 12.12
C SER A 63 -20.25 6.19 11.51
N GLY A 64 -20.37 4.87 11.70
CA GLY A 64 -21.51 4.07 11.24
C GLY A 64 -21.34 3.42 9.87
N PHE A 65 -20.18 3.58 9.22
CA PHE A 65 -19.88 2.88 7.97
C PHE A 65 -19.40 1.44 8.22
N LYS A 66 -19.32 0.65 7.15
CA LYS A 66 -18.86 -0.74 7.19
C LYS A 66 -17.71 -0.94 6.22
N ARG A 67 -16.72 -1.74 6.62
CA ARG A 67 -15.67 -2.22 5.71
C ARG A 67 -16.30 -3.25 4.78
N LEU A 68 -16.38 -2.91 3.49
CA LEU A 68 -16.96 -3.81 2.47
C LEU A 68 -15.96 -4.86 2.00
N VAL A 69 -14.68 -4.46 1.90
CA VAL A 69 -13.59 -5.28 1.38
C VAL A 69 -12.27 -4.73 1.91
N ASN A 70 -11.32 -5.62 2.18
CA ASN A 70 -9.90 -5.28 2.30
C ASN A 70 -9.20 -5.74 1.04
N LEU A 71 -8.46 -4.85 0.37
CA LEU A 71 -7.74 -5.22 -0.86
C LEU A 71 -6.69 -6.31 -0.63
N ALA A 72 -6.13 -6.40 0.58
CA ALA A 72 -5.15 -7.44 0.92
C ALA A 72 -5.76 -8.86 0.90
N ASP A 73 -7.07 -8.99 1.14
CA ASP A 73 -7.77 -10.29 1.10
C ASP A 73 -8.00 -10.77 -0.34
N VAL A 74 -8.18 -9.81 -1.26
CA VAL A 74 -8.44 -10.08 -2.68
C VAL A 74 -7.14 -10.26 -3.46
N PHE A 75 -6.16 -9.40 -3.17
CA PHE A 75 -4.94 -9.27 -3.96
C PHE A 75 -3.71 -9.59 -3.13
N LYS A 76 -3.60 -10.88 -2.78
CA LYS A 76 -2.43 -11.43 -2.10
C LYS A 76 -1.16 -11.08 -2.86
N ASP A 77 -0.10 -10.83 -2.11
CA ASP A 77 1.25 -10.59 -2.63
C ASP A 77 1.44 -9.34 -3.49
N THR A 78 0.46 -8.43 -3.56
CA THR A 78 0.62 -7.16 -4.29
C THR A 78 1.61 -6.23 -3.59
N ALA A 79 2.64 -5.78 -4.30
CA ALA A 79 3.62 -4.83 -3.78
C ALA A 79 3.05 -3.41 -3.81
N PHE A 80 2.22 -3.08 -2.82
CA PHE A 80 1.50 -1.79 -2.76
C PHE A 80 2.45 -0.59 -2.55
N THR A 81 3.57 -0.81 -1.85
CA THR A 81 4.61 0.21 -1.61
C THR A 81 5.99 -0.38 -1.88
N GLY A 82 6.93 0.48 -2.26
CA GLY A 82 8.34 0.11 -2.45
C GLY A 82 9.27 1.30 -2.31
N LEU A 83 10.57 1.02 -2.13
CA LEU A 83 11.63 2.03 -2.13
C LEU A 83 12.13 2.22 -3.57
N ALA A 84 12.07 3.44 -4.08
CA ALA A 84 12.55 3.79 -5.41
C ALA A 84 13.72 4.79 -5.33
N ALA A 85 14.67 4.65 -6.26
CA ALA A 85 15.79 5.56 -6.44
C ALA A 85 16.11 5.70 -7.93
N THR A 86 16.82 6.76 -8.32
CA THR A 86 17.27 6.90 -9.71
C THR A 86 18.37 5.88 -10.00
N GLY A 87 18.44 5.39 -11.25
CA GLY A 87 19.52 4.50 -11.67
C GLY A 87 20.91 5.13 -11.54
N LYS A 88 21.01 6.47 -11.63
CA LYS A 88 22.24 7.22 -11.35
C LYS A 88 22.68 7.05 -9.90
N LEU A 89 21.79 7.29 -8.93
CA LEU A 89 22.10 7.15 -7.51
C LEU A 89 22.52 5.71 -7.16
N ILE A 90 21.84 4.71 -7.75
CA ILE A 90 22.17 3.29 -7.54
C ILE A 90 23.58 2.96 -8.04
N ARG A 91 23.97 3.44 -9.23
CA ARG A 91 25.29 3.18 -9.80
C ARG A 91 26.42 3.93 -9.11
N GLU A 92 26.20 5.21 -8.81
CA GLU A 92 27.25 6.08 -8.26
C GLU A 92 27.41 5.92 -6.75
N ASN A 93 26.34 5.60 -6.03
CA ASN A 93 26.34 5.51 -4.56
C ASN A 93 25.74 4.18 -4.02
N PRO A 94 26.21 3.01 -4.49
CA PRO A 94 25.62 1.72 -4.14
C PRO A 94 25.66 1.43 -2.63
N GLN A 95 26.69 1.90 -1.92
CA GLN A 95 26.77 1.74 -0.47
C GLN A 95 25.74 2.57 0.30
N GLN A 96 25.40 3.77 -0.19
CA GLN A 96 24.33 4.57 0.39
C GLN A 96 22.98 3.88 0.18
N VAL A 97 22.73 3.36 -1.03
CA VAL A 97 21.52 2.59 -1.35
C VAL A 97 21.42 1.35 -0.47
N LYS A 98 22.49 0.55 -0.35
CA LYS A 98 22.51 -0.64 0.52
C LYS A 98 22.22 -0.30 1.98
N ARG A 99 22.78 0.80 2.51
CA ARG A 99 22.50 1.23 3.89
C ARG A 99 21.03 1.62 4.09
N MET A 100 20.41 2.30 3.12
CA MET A 100 18.99 2.62 3.17
C MET A 100 18.13 1.36 3.11
N VAL A 101 18.43 0.43 2.18
CA VAL A 101 17.75 -0.87 2.09
C VAL A 101 17.87 -1.62 3.41
N ARG A 102 19.06 -1.64 4.03
CA ARG A 102 19.27 -2.25 5.36
C ARG A 102 18.40 -1.65 6.45
N ALA A 103 18.25 -0.32 6.47
CA ALA A 103 17.40 0.35 7.44
C ALA A 103 15.91 -0.03 7.25
N ILE A 104 15.43 -0.05 6.00
CA ILE A 104 14.05 -0.44 5.69
C ILE A 104 13.80 -1.91 6.03
N VAL A 105 14.71 -2.83 5.65
CA VAL A 105 14.58 -4.26 5.96
C VAL A 105 14.46 -4.48 7.47
N LYS A 106 15.37 -3.89 8.25
CA LYS A 106 15.33 -3.98 9.71
C LYS A 106 14.02 -3.40 10.28
N GLY A 107 13.58 -2.25 9.79
CA GLY A 107 12.34 -1.61 10.22
C GLY A 107 11.10 -2.46 9.94
N VAL A 108 11.00 -3.05 8.74
CA VAL A 108 9.87 -3.91 8.36
C VAL A 108 9.86 -5.19 9.20
N ILE A 109 11.01 -5.86 9.34
CA ILE A 109 11.13 -7.07 10.18
C ILE A 109 10.76 -6.76 11.62
N HIS A 110 11.28 -5.66 12.17
CA HIS A 110 10.96 -5.26 13.54
C HIS A 110 9.47 -4.97 13.72
N THR A 111 8.85 -4.25 12.78
CA THR A 111 7.41 -3.94 12.81
C THR A 111 6.57 -5.21 12.77
N ARG A 112 6.99 -6.22 11.99
CA ARG A 112 6.31 -7.51 11.87
C ARG A 112 6.45 -8.37 13.13
N ASP A 113 7.66 -8.44 13.68
CA ASP A 113 8.04 -9.39 14.72
C ASP A 113 7.79 -8.84 16.14
N TYR A 114 7.67 -7.52 16.30
CA TYR A 114 7.38 -6.84 17.57
C TYR A 114 6.10 -5.98 17.48
N PRO A 115 4.91 -6.61 17.44
CA PRO A 115 3.62 -5.91 17.22
C PRO A 115 3.32 -4.82 18.24
N GLU A 116 3.55 -5.06 19.54
CA GLU A 116 3.27 -4.06 20.58
C GLU A 116 4.18 -2.83 20.46
N ASP A 117 5.45 -3.02 20.07
CA ASP A 117 6.37 -1.90 19.86
C ASP A 117 6.01 -1.11 18.60
N ALA A 118 5.55 -1.79 17.55
CA ALA A 118 4.99 -1.16 16.36
C ALA A 118 3.77 -0.29 16.70
N ILE A 119 2.80 -0.85 17.45
CA ILE A 119 1.59 -0.12 17.88
C ILE A 119 1.97 1.05 18.79
N HIS A 120 2.89 0.85 19.74
CA HIS A 120 3.38 1.92 20.61
C HIS A 120 4.04 3.05 19.80
N THR A 121 4.86 2.70 18.81
CA THR A 121 5.47 3.66 17.88
C THR A 121 4.42 4.45 17.10
N MET A 122 3.37 3.79 16.60
CA MET A 122 2.25 4.45 15.93
C MET A 122 1.52 5.43 16.85
N VAL A 123 1.22 5.03 18.09
CA VAL A 123 0.59 5.92 19.09
C VAL A 123 1.48 7.13 19.38
N LYS A 124 2.76 6.90 19.68
CA LYS A 124 3.70 7.94 20.11
C LYS A 124 4.04 8.93 18.99
N HIS A 125 4.32 8.42 17.80
CA HIS A 125 4.90 9.22 16.70
C HIS A 125 3.87 9.64 15.66
N LEU A 126 2.85 8.81 15.40
CA LEU A 126 1.77 9.15 14.46
C LEU A 126 0.55 9.75 15.18
N ARG A 127 0.58 9.84 16.52
CA ARG A 127 -0.48 10.40 17.37
C ARG A 127 -1.83 9.73 17.11
N MET A 128 -1.80 8.42 16.87
CA MET A 128 -3.00 7.61 16.70
C MET A 128 -3.54 7.20 18.07
N GLU A 129 -4.87 7.15 18.18
CA GLU A 129 -5.51 6.43 19.28
C GLU A 129 -5.10 4.96 19.25
N ARG A 130 -4.92 4.34 20.44
CA ARG A 130 -4.38 2.98 20.54
C ARG A 130 -5.21 1.95 19.76
N ASP A 131 -6.53 2.05 19.83
CA ASP A 131 -7.43 1.12 19.14
C ASP A 131 -7.34 1.30 17.61
N ALA A 132 -7.24 2.55 17.14
CA ALA A 132 -7.05 2.85 15.72
C ALA A 132 -5.69 2.34 15.21
N ALA A 133 -4.63 2.48 16.02
CA ALA A 133 -3.32 1.95 15.70
C ALA A 133 -3.31 0.41 15.64
N THR A 134 -4.04 -0.24 16.56
CA THR A 134 -4.17 -1.70 16.62
C THR A 134 -4.92 -2.25 15.41
N ASP A 135 -6.06 -1.65 15.03
CA ASP A 135 -6.81 -2.03 13.81
C ASP A 135 -5.97 -1.82 12.55
N ALA A 136 -5.33 -0.65 12.41
CA ALA A 136 -4.47 -0.34 11.27
C ALA A 136 -3.27 -1.29 11.15
N TYR A 137 -2.63 -1.63 12.28
CA TYR A 137 -1.55 -2.62 12.31
C TYR A 137 -2.04 -4.00 11.83
N GLY A 138 -3.20 -4.44 12.34
CA GLY A 138 -3.82 -5.70 11.94
C GLY A 138 -4.04 -5.82 10.44
N LEU A 139 -4.47 -4.74 9.78
CA LEU A 139 -4.71 -4.71 8.34
C LEU A 139 -3.44 -4.85 7.49
N ILE A 140 -2.31 -4.34 7.96
CA ILE A 140 -1.07 -4.32 7.18
C ILE A 140 -0.09 -5.43 7.57
N ARG A 141 -0.26 -6.07 8.73
CA ARG A 141 0.73 -7.00 9.31
C ARG A 141 1.15 -8.10 8.33
N ALA A 142 0.20 -8.71 7.64
CA ALA A 142 0.49 -9.77 6.67
C ALA A 142 1.31 -9.28 5.46
N ALA A 143 1.24 -7.99 5.14
CA ALA A 143 1.96 -7.36 4.04
C ALA A 143 3.36 -6.84 4.46
N LEU A 144 3.76 -6.96 5.73
CA LEU A 144 5.08 -6.53 6.22
C LEU A 144 6.18 -7.53 5.80
N ASN A 145 6.45 -7.61 4.50
CA ASN A 145 7.53 -8.37 3.92
C ASN A 145 8.58 -7.42 3.30
N PRO A 146 9.85 -7.46 3.75
CA PRO A 146 10.87 -6.56 3.22
C PRO A 146 11.35 -6.91 1.80
N VAL A 147 11.06 -8.12 1.31
CA VAL A 147 11.48 -8.58 -0.01
C VAL A 147 10.29 -8.55 -0.97
N PRO A 148 10.23 -7.59 -1.91
CA PRO A 148 9.17 -7.58 -2.92
C PRO A 148 9.37 -8.73 -3.91
N THR A 149 8.27 -9.32 -4.37
CA THR A 149 8.28 -10.34 -5.43
C THR A 149 8.10 -9.70 -6.80
N VAL A 150 8.63 -10.33 -7.85
CA VAL A 150 8.42 -9.89 -9.24
C VAL A 150 6.92 -9.84 -9.54
N GLN A 151 6.18 -10.90 -9.20
CA GLN A 151 4.73 -10.98 -9.39
C GLN A 151 3.99 -9.85 -8.67
N GLY A 152 4.37 -9.54 -7.42
CA GLY A 152 3.73 -8.47 -6.65
C GLY A 152 3.92 -7.09 -7.29
N VAL A 153 5.09 -6.84 -7.85
CA VAL A 153 5.40 -5.60 -8.58
C VAL A 153 4.69 -5.56 -9.93
N GLU A 154 4.57 -6.70 -10.63
CA GLU A 154 3.80 -6.82 -11.87
C GLU A 154 2.31 -6.58 -11.65
N LEU A 155 1.72 -7.11 -10.57
CA LEU A 155 0.34 -6.86 -10.18
C LEU A 155 0.09 -5.37 -9.96
N MET A 156 0.97 -4.69 -9.22
CA MET A 156 0.84 -3.25 -9.01
C MET A 156 0.99 -2.45 -10.31
N ALA A 157 1.91 -2.85 -11.19
CA ALA A 157 2.03 -2.25 -12.52
C ALA A 157 0.78 -2.47 -13.38
N GLN A 158 0.16 -3.65 -13.30
CA GLN A 158 -1.09 -3.97 -13.96
C GLN A 158 -2.23 -3.08 -13.46
N TRP A 159 -2.36 -2.87 -12.14
CA TRP A 159 -3.38 -1.97 -11.59
C TRP A 159 -3.23 -0.55 -12.11
N GLN A 160 -2.00 -0.04 -12.15
CA GLN A 160 -1.73 1.27 -12.73
C GLN A 160 -2.11 1.32 -14.21
N ALA A 161 -1.77 0.27 -14.97
CA ALA A 161 -2.11 0.19 -16.38
C ALA A 161 -3.62 0.17 -16.62
N ILE A 162 -4.39 -0.61 -15.84
CA ILE A 162 -5.86 -0.64 -15.88
C ILE A 162 -6.43 0.76 -15.60
N ALA A 163 -5.93 1.43 -14.56
CA ALA A 163 -6.37 2.77 -14.19
C ALA A 163 -6.09 3.83 -15.27
N MET A 164 -5.04 3.61 -16.06
CA MET A 164 -4.61 4.47 -17.16
C MET A 164 -5.19 4.07 -18.53
N GLY A 165 -5.99 2.99 -18.60
CA GLY A 165 -6.49 2.46 -19.87
C GLY A 165 -5.37 1.98 -20.81
N THR A 166 -4.26 1.49 -20.25
CA THR A 166 -3.08 1.03 -21.01
C THR A 166 -2.64 -0.37 -20.55
N LYS A 167 -1.46 -0.80 -21.03
CA LYS A 167 -0.80 -2.04 -20.61
C LYS A 167 0.59 -1.73 -20.04
N PRO A 168 1.11 -2.52 -19.10
CA PRO A 168 2.49 -2.37 -18.64
C PRO A 168 3.45 -2.46 -19.83
N LYS A 169 4.37 -1.49 -19.95
CA LYS A 169 5.32 -1.40 -21.07
C LYS A 169 6.64 -2.14 -20.83
N LYS A 170 6.94 -2.45 -19.57
CA LYS A 170 8.16 -3.12 -19.13
C LYS A 170 7.81 -4.20 -18.12
N LYS A 171 8.60 -5.27 -18.10
CA LYS A 171 8.53 -6.31 -17.06
C LYS A 171 9.15 -5.79 -15.77
N ALA A 172 8.68 -6.27 -14.63
CA ALA A 172 9.17 -5.80 -13.33
C ALA A 172 10.67 -5.99 -13.14
N VAL A 173 11.22 -7.09 -13.65
CA VAL A 173 12.66 -7.39 -13.63
C VAL A 173 13.54 -6.34 -14.32
N GLU A 174 12.98 -5.50 -15.20
CA GLU A 174 13.73 -4.44 -15.88
C GLU A 174 13.95 -3.19 -15.02
N TYR A 175 13.18 -3.04 -13.94
CA TYR A 175 13.24 -1.85 -13.07
C TYR A 175 13.32 -2.20 -11.57
N MET A 176 13.42 -3.49 -11.24
CA MET A 176 13.74 -3.97 -9.90
C MET A 176 15.24 -4.22 -9.75
N ASP A 177 15.78 -3.92 -8.58
CA ASP A 177 17.15 -4.28 -8.20
C ASP A 177 17.14 -4.99 -6.84
N LEU A 178 17.03 -6.32 -6.89
CA LEU A 178 16.94 -7.15 -5.69
C LEU A 178 18.31 -7.45 -5.04
N ARG A 179 19.42 -7.03 -5.66
CA ARG A 179 20.76 -7.35 -5.15
C ARG A 179 20.95 -6.83 -3.73
N PHE A 180 20.57 -5.58 -3.48
CA PHE A 180 20.73 -4.93 -2.18
C PHE A 180 19.91 -5.61 -1.08
N VAL A 181 18.64 -5.95 -1.36
CA VAL A 181 17.79 -6.58 -0.34
C VAL A 181 18.25 -8.01 -0.06
N ASN A 182 18.64 -8.77 -1.08
CA ASN A 182 19.13 -10.14 -0.92
C ASN A 182 20.44 -10.18 -0.12
N GLU A 183 21.39 -9.30 -0.43
CA GLU A 183 22.63 -9.17 0.35
C GLU A 183 22.35 -8.83 1.82
N VAL A 184 21.45 -7.87 2.07
CA VAL A 184 21.07 -7.48 3.43
C VAL A 184 20.39 -8.63 4.19
N MET A 185 19.46 -9.35 3.55
CA MET A 185 18.77 -10.48 4.19
C MET A 185 19.77 -11.57 4.58
N ALA A 186 20.72 -11.89 3.69
CA ALA A 186 21.80 -12.84 3.97
C ALA A 186 22.69 -12.38 5.15
N GLU A 187 23.09 -11.10 5.19
CA GLU A 187 23.87 -10.52 6.30
C GLU A 187 23.14 -10.58 7.65
N LEU A 188 21.80 -10.47 7.64
CA LEU A 188 20.97 -10.52 8.86
C LEU A 188 20.59 -11.94 9.27
N GLY A 189 21.02 -12.97 8.52
CA GLY A 189 20.63 -14.36 8.77
C GLY A 189 19.14 -14.63 8.56
N GLN A 190 18.48 -13.79 7.76
CA GLN A 190 17.05 -13.90 7.44
C GLN A 190 16.92 -14.63 6.10
N LYS A 191 16.06 -15.66 6.04
CA LYS A 191 15.73 -16.38 4.80
C LYS A 191 14.46 -15.82 4.18
#